data_AF-A0A932XVB8-F1
#
_entry.id   AF-A0A932XVB8-F1
#
_cell.length_a   1.000
_cell.length_b   1.000
_cell.length_c   1.000
_cell.angle_alpha   90.00
_cell.angle_beta   90.00
_cell.angle_gamma   90.00
#
_symmetry.space_group_name_H-M   'P 1'
#
loop_
_entity.id
_entity.type
_entity.pdbx_description
1 polymer ?
#
loop_
_entity_poly.entity_id
_entity_poly.type
_entity_poly.pdbx_seq_one_letter_code
_entity_poly.pdbx_strand_id
1 'polypeptide(L)' 'CTHYALIADLIRAELPSGAALYEQPEIVAHSLAKYLTRHLEVVKRLEQSGRLLMLTSSDPAKVAPLASHYYGEPLSFQRW' A
#
# COMPACT_ATOMS: atom_id res chain seq x y z
N CYS A 1 4.91 -7.83 -7.62
CA CYS A 1 4.96 -6.41 -8.05
C CYS A 1 3.81 -5.68 -7.39
N THR A 2 4.03 -4.55 -6.71
CA THR A 2 2.97 -3.78 -6.01
C THR A 2 1.99 -3.08 -6.95
N HIS A 3 2.39 -2.84 -8.20
CA HIS A 3 1.58 -2.11 -9.20
C HIS A 3 0.56 -2.99 -9.94
N TYR A 4 0.62 -4.33 -9.82
CA TYR A 4 -0.29 -5.22 -10.54
C TYR A 4 -1.76 -5.08 -10.11
N ALA A 5 -2.00 -4.56 -8.90
CA ALA A 5 -3.35 -4.23 -8.46
C ALA A 5 -4.04 -3.22 -9.41
N LEU A 6 -3.28 -2.31 -10.03
CA LEU A 6 -3.81 -1.31 -10.99
C LEU A 6 -4.34 -1.93 -12.29
N ILE A 7 -3.93 -3.15 -12.60
CA ILE A 7 -4.30 -3.88 -13.83
C ILE A 7 -4.87 -5.27 -13.50
N ALA A 8 -5.33 -5.49 -12.28
CA ALA A 8 -5.78 -6.80 -11.81
C ALA A 8 -6.89 -7.37 -12.70
N ASP A 9 -7.79 -6.53 -13.20
CA ASP A 9 -8.89 -6.95 -14.08
C ASP A 9 -8.39 -7.46 -15.44
N LEU A 10 -7.36 -6.82 -16.01
CA LEU A 10 -6.73 -7.27 -17.24
C LEU A 10 -6.00 -8.60 -17.03
N ILE A 11 -5.30 -8.75 -15.91
CA ILE A 11 -4.66 -10.02 -15.54
C ILE A 11 -5.72 -11.11 -15.40
N ARG A 12 -6.82 -10.83 -14.68
CA ARG A 12 -7.90 -11.79 -14.42
C ARG A 12 -8.58 -12.26 -15.70
N ALA A 13 -8.74 -11.39 -16.69
CA ALA A 13 -9.33 -11.73 -17.99
C ALA A 13 -8.49 -12.75 -18.79
N GLU A 14 -7.16 -12.75 -18.60
CA GLU A 14 -6.23 -13.63 -19.32
C GLU A 14 -5.89 -14.91 -18.55
N LEU A 15 -6.37 -15.06 -17.30
CA LEU A 15 -6.12 -16.26 -16.51
C LEU A 15 -6.99 -17.44 -16.97
N PRO A 16 -6.46 -18.68 -16.96
CA PRO A 16 -7.25 -19.85 -17.28
C PRO A 16 -8.36 -20.05 -16.25
N SER A 17 -9.45 -20.68 -16.69
CA SER A 17 -10.58 -21.02 -15.81
C SER A 17 -10.11 -21.79 -14.58
N GLY A 18 -10.53 -21.33 -13.39
CA GLY A 18 -10.16 -21.92 -12.10
C GLY A 18 -8.85 -21.41 -11.50
N ALA A 19 -8.07 -20.58 -12.20
CA ALA A 19 -6.94 -19.90 -11.59
C ALA A 19 -7.40 -18.74 -10.70
N ALA A 20 -6.93 -18.72 -9.46
CA ALA A 20 -7.15 -17.61 -8.54
C ALA A 20 -6.08 -16.53 -8.72
N LEU A 21 -6.52 -15.27 -8.80
CA LEU A 21 -5.64 -14.12 -8.71
C LEU A 21 -5.53 -13.68 -7.24
N TYR A 22 -4.33 -13.75 -6.67
CA TYR A 22 -4.07 -13.31 -5.31
C TYR A 22 -3.54 -11.88 -5.28
N GLU A 23 -4.32 -10.98 -4.69
CA GLU A 23 -3.95 -9.57 -4.57
C GLU A 23 -3.15 -9.33 -3.28
N GLN A 24 -1.89 -8.98 -3.46
CA GLN A 24 -0.95 -8.81 -2.35
C GLN A 24 -1.33 -7.70 -1.35
N PRO A 25 -1.88 -6.53 -1.74
CA PRO A 25 -2.23 -5.47 -0.79
C PRO A 25 -3.16 -5.96 0.34
N GLU A 26 -4.24 -6.64 -0.02
CA GLU A 26 -5.22 -7.18 0.92
C GLU A 26 -4.61 -8.24 1.85
N ILE A 27 -3.84 -9.17 1.27
CA ILE A 27 -3.20 -10.24 2.04
C ILE A 27 -2.23 -9.65 3.08
N VAL A 28 -1.43 -8.66 2.67
CA VAL A 28 -0.44 -8.00 3.54
C VAL A 28 -1.14 -7.20 4.64
N ALA A 29 -2.18 -6.42 4.31
CA ALA A 29 -2.93 -5.64 5.30
C ALA A 29 -3.54 -6.53 6.40
N HIS A 30 -4.24 -7.60 6.00
CA HIS A 30 -4.81 -8.56 6.94
C HIS A 30 -3.75 -9.27 7.78
N SER A 31 -2.62 -9.64 7.16
CA SER A 31 -1.51 -10.29 7.86
C SER A 31 -0.86 -9.37 8.88
N LEU A 32 -0.67 -8.09 8.54
CA LEU A 32 -0.14 -7.08 9.45
C LEU A 32 -1.08 -6.84 10.63
N ALA A 33 -2.40 -6.74 10.39
CA ALA A 33 -3.37 -6.59 11.47
C ALA A 33 -3.29 -7.77 12.46
N LYS A 34 -3.27 -9.01 11.95
CA LYS A 34 -3.09 -10.22 12.77
C LYS A 34 -1.72 -10.29 13.46
N TYR A 35 -0.69 -9.70 12.88
CA TYR A 35 0.63 -9.62 13.51
C TYR A 35 0.56 -8.67 14.72
N LEU A 36 0.00 -7.48 14.55
CA LEU A 36 -0.08 -6.48 15.61
C LEU A 36 -0.93 -6.94 16.81
N THR A 37 -1.98 -7.75 16.60
CA THR A 37 -2.75 -8.34 17.72
C THR A 37 -1.96 -9.35 18.55
N ARG A 38 -0.94 -9.99 17.96
CA ARG A 38 -0.04 -10.93 18.63
C ARG A 38 1.19 -10.27 19.25
N HIS A 39 1.48 -9.03 18.87
CA HIS A 39 2.70 -8.29 19.21
C HIS A 39 2.39 -6.95 19.87
N LEU A 40 1.75 -6.99 21.04
CA LEU A 40 1.35 -5.80 21.79
C LEU A 40 2.56 -4.94 22.22
N GLU A 41 3.73 -5.52 22.37
CA GLU A 41 5.00 -4.82 22.62
C GLU A 41 5.39 -3.87 21.48
N VAL A 42 5.05 -4.23 20.23
CA VAL A 42 5.24 -3.37 19.06
C VAL A 42 4.18 -2.28 19.08
N VAL A 43 2.90 -2.64 19.27
CA VAL A 43 1.78 -1.69 19.29
C VAL A 43 1.98 -0.57 20.31
N LYS A 44 2.52 -0.89 21.50
CA LYS A 44 2.85 0.10 22.55
C LYS A 44 3.91 1.13 22.14
N ARG A 45 4.74 0.82 21.14
CA ARG A 45 5.81 1.68 20.63
C ARG A 45 5.41 2.45 19.38
N LEU A 46 4.31 2.09 18.73
CA LEU A 46 3.83 2.76 17.53
C LEU A 46 3.07 4.04 17.88
N GLU A 47 3.23 5.06 17.04
CA GLU A 47 2.37 6.25 17.04
C GLU A 47 0.96 5.85 16.58
N GLN A 48 -0.08 6.30 17.31
CA GLN A 48 -1.49 5.99 17.00
C GLN A 48 -2.31 7.25 16.64
N SER A 49 -1.64 8.33 16.26
CA SER A 49 -2.26 9.61 15.91
C SER A 49 -2.97 9.59 14.55
N GLY A 50 -2.72 8.57 13.71
CA GLY A 50 -3.15 8.54 12.32
C GLY A 50 -2.35 9.50 11.41
N ARG A 51 -1.29 10.13 11.92
CA ARG A 51 -0.44 11.03 11.15
C ARG A 51 0.22 10.28 9.98
N LEU A 52 -0.01 10.79 8.77
CA LEU A 52 0.61 10.28 7.56
C LEU A 52 1.86 11.11 7.20
N LEU A 53 3.04 10.48 7.26
CA LEU A 53 4.29 11.07 6.78
C LEU A 53 4.79 10.28 5.57
N MET A 54 4.80 10.91 4.40
CA MET A 54 5.25 10.31 3.16
C MET A 54 6.68 10.78 2.84
N LEU A 55 7.61 9.84 2.67
CA LEU A 55 9.01 10.12 2.38
C LEU A 55 9.39 9.58 1.00
N THR A 56 10.27 10.28 0.29
CA THR A 56 10.85 9.83 -0.99
C THR A 56 12.31 10.22 -1.10
N SER A 57 13.17 9.35 -1.65
CA SER A 57 14.57 9.71 -1.95
C SER A 57 14.68 10.47 -3.29
N SER A 58 13.61 10.43 -4.09
CA SER A 58 13.48 11.14 -5.36
C SER A 58 13.06 12.60 -5.15
N ASP A 59 12.73 13.29 -6.22
CA ASP A 59 12.12 14.62 -6.20
C ASP A 59 10.64 14.53 -5.75
N PRO A 60 10.26 15.11 -4.59
CA PRO A 60 8.88 15.11 -4.12
C PRO A 60 7.88 15.67 -5.15
N ALA A 61 8.28 16.70 -5.90
CA ALA A 61 7.40 17.33 -6.89
C ALA A 61 7.08 16.40 -8.07
N LYS A 62 7.93 15.41 -8.35
CA LYS A 62 7.71 14.42 -9.42
C LYS A 62 6.85 13.25 -8.96
N VAL A 63 6.94 12.84 -7.70
CA VAL A 63 6.22 11.67 -7.18
C VAL A 63 4.80 12.03 -6.73
N ALA A 64 4.62 13.20 -6.12
CA ALA A 64 3.34 13.61 -5.54
C ALA A 64 2.15 13.53 -6.51
N PRO A 65 2.22 13.99 -7.77
CA PRO A 65 1.06 13.96 -8.67
C PRO A 65 0.56 12.55 -8.94
N LEU A 66 1.47 11.63 -9.29
CA LEU A 66 1.11 10.24 -9.61
C LEU A 66 0.60 9.49 -8.38
N ALA A 67 1.26 9.68 -7.24
CA ALA A 67 0.83 9.06 -5.99
C ALA A 67 -0.55 9.56 -5.56
N SER A 68 -0.81 10.87 -5.66
CA SER A 68 -2.11 11.46 -5.33
C SER A 68 -3.22 10.93 -6.23
N HIS A 69 -2.94 10.74 -7.53
CA HIS A 69 -3.90 10.18 -8.48
C HIS A 69 -4.38 8.79 -8.05
N TYR A 70 -3.47 7.90 -7.67
CA TYR A 70 -3.81 6.54 -7.24
C TYR A 70 -4.30 6.46 -5.79
N TYR A 71 -3.90 7.39 -4.93
CA TYR A 71 -4.37 7.44 -3.54
C TYR A 71 -5.79 8.00 -3.42
N GLY A 72 -6.22 8.85 -4.36
CA GLY A 72 -7.56 9.43 -4.41
C GLY A 72 -7.69 10.78 -3.72
N GLU A 73 -6.62 11.29 -3.12
CA GLU A 73 -6.57 12.60 -2.47
C GLU A 73 -5.14 13.19 -2.52
N PRO A 74 -4.99 14.53 -2.35
CA PRO A 74 -3.68 15.18 -2.46
C PRO A 74 -2.67 14.68 -1.43
N LEU A 75 -1.52 14.22 -1.90
CA LEU A 75 -0.39 13.80 -1.08
C LEU A 75 0.78 14.77 -1.21
N SER A 76 1.44 15.03 -0.07
CA SER A 76 2.71 15.74 -0.01
C SER A 76 3.82 14.81 0.44
N PHE A 77 5.02 14.94 -0.15
CA PHE A 77 6.18 14.13 0.21
C PHE A 77 7.31 15.01 0.75
N GLN A 78 8.09 14.47 1.69
CA GLN A 78 9.36 15.05 2.11
C GLN A 78 10.52 14.24 1.52
N ARG A 79 11.60 14.93 1.16
CA ARG A 79 12.82 14.25 0.77
C ARG A 79 13.56 13.76 2.01
N TRP A 80 13.98 12.48 2.01
CA TRP A 80 14.77 11.89 3.10
C TRP A 80 16.22 11.63 2.70
#